data_AF-A0A0D0W0L1-F1
#
_entry.id   AF-A0A0D0W0L1-F1
#
_cell.length_a   1.000
_cell.length_b   1.000
_cell.length_c   1.000
_cell.angle_alpha   90.00
_cell.angle_beta   90.00
_cell.angle_gamma   90.00
#
_symmetry.space_group_name_H-M   'P 1'
#
loop_
_entity.id
_entity.type
_entity.pdbx_description
1 polymer ?
#
loop_
_entity_poly.entity_id
_entity_poly.type
_entity_poly.pdbx_seq_one_letter_code
_entity_poly.pdbx_strand_id
1 'polypeptide(L)'
;MPEATPEHATEQSGGPPAQFSRRAVLWAAGGGLASAVVGAVVAEVASRLTSSDQAVRDDRAVEAAKQSAAQQKPPLSVNAYYYDRSDDASVCLFPGPLTGEQRHRLLDLPRTPTTVADLAATGDAVDTVYPGGPRHPYRLFTRIRLSVVGQWTGPVFVTQIRARVQRRSAPLSGAYVYEGSQGGGEPLKIGFDLDEPDSIARVVTEKLELGAAYVDGHSLTLSPGEPLTVDVQAQTDRSYCEWVIELDVDLGGERRVLTVDDDGRPFRSTSLARHYQERYYAKITGGWGADGPGPFEGRS
;
A
#
# COMPACT_ATOMS: atom_id res chain seq x y z
N MET A 1 21.26 30.42 -32.80
CA MET A 1 22.28 29.80 -33.68
C MET A 1 23.59 29.59 -32.92
N PRO A 2 24.25 28.39 -32.89
CA PRO A 2 23.82 27.03 -33.29
C PRO A 2 23.25 26.21 -32.08
N GLU A 3 22.27 25.28 -32.14
CA GLU A 3 21.37 24.82 -33.23
C GLU A 3 21.84 23.57 -34.06
N ALA A 4 22.22 22.43 -33.43
CA ALA A 4 22.34 21.12 -34.13
C ALA A 4 22.16 19.83 -33.27
N THR A 5 21.34 18.91 -33.77
CA THR A 5 21.09 17.52 -33.33
C THR A 5 22.23 16.56 -33.74
N PRO A 6 22.32 15.34 -33.17
CA PRO A 6 22.85 14.18 -33.87
C PRO A 6 21.76 13.13 -34.18
N GLU A 7 21.67 12.72 -35.43
CA GLU A 7 20.91 11.55 -35.88
C GLU A 7 21.80 10.68 -36.77
N HIS A 8 21.32 9.47 -37.06
CA HIS A 8 21.81 8.46 -38.00
C HIS A 8 22.91 7.46 -37.60
N ALA A 9 22.51 6.20 -37.79
CA ALA A 9 23.36 5.02 -37.87
C ALA A 9 23.30 4.45 -39.30
N THR A 10 24.43 3.84 -39.72
CA THR A 10 24.63 2.85 -40.81
C THR A 10 26.04 2.27 -40.58
N GLU A 11 26.48 1.10 -41.07
CA GLU A 11 25.98 0.08 -42.01
C GLU A 11 26.63 -1.28 -41.61
N GLN A 12 25.89 -2.41 -41.57
CA GLN A 12 25.80 -3.48 -42.59
C GLN A 12 27.01 -4.40 -42.87
N SER A 13 26.64 -5.62 -43.34
CA SER A 13 27.42 -6.63 -44.07
C SER A 13 28.27 -7.60 -43.21
N GLY A 14 28.25 -8.92 -43.43
CA GLY A 14 27.48 -9.76 -44.37
C GLY A 14 27.87 -11.24 -44.21
N GLY A 15 26.97 -12.20 -44.49
CA GLY A 15 27.30 -13.65 -44.49
C GLY A 15 27.71 -14.15 -45.89
N PRO A 16 27.52 -15.44 -46.25
CA PRO A 16 27.54 -16.70 -45.49
C PRO A 16 28.43 -17.75 -46.26
N PRO A 17 28.11 -19.08 -46.40
CA PRO A 17 28.04 -20.18 -45.42
C PRO A 17 28.91 -21.45 -45.75
N ALA A 18 28.84 -22.44 -44.85
CA ALA A 18 28.71 -23.91 -45.11
C ALA A 18 29.92 -24.89 -45.16
N GLN A 19 29.57 -26.15 -44.79
CA GLN A 19 30.09 -27.48 -45.21
C GLN A 19 30.92 -28.39 -44.25
N PHE A 20 30.23 -29.44 -43.77
CA PHE A 20 30.59 -30.88 -43.64
C PHE A 20 32.05 -31.42 -43.51
N SER A 21 32.28 -32.31 -42.52
CA SER A 21 32.74 -33.72 -42.64
C SER A 21 33.28 -34.25 -41.29
N ARG A 22 32.75 -35.29 -40.61
CA ARG A 22 32.80 -36.78 -40.84
C ARG A 22 34.17 -37.48 -40.66
N ARG A 23 34.17 -38.48 -39.74
CA ARG A 23 35.11 -39.61 -39.40
C ARG A 23 35.83 -39.43 -38.04
N ALA A 24 35.63 -40.25 -36.98
CA ALA A 24 35.76 -41.73 -36.80
C ALA A 24 37.24 -42.17 -36.74
N VAL A 25 37.75 -43.01 -35.80
CA VAL A 25 37.31 -44.37 -35.40
C VAL A 25 37.91 -44.81 -34.02
N LEU A 26 37.21 -45.75 -33.34
CA LEU A 26 37.55 -46.79 -32.32
C LEU A 26 39.05 -47.11 -32.00
N TRP A 27 39.46 -47.75 -30.89
CA TRP A 27 38.82 -48.67 -29.91
C TRP A 27 39.19 -48.24 -28.45
N ALA A 28 39.02 -48.95 -27.33
CA ALA A 28 38.61 -50.33 -26.91
C ALA A 28 38.03 -50.22 -25.46
N ALA A 29 37.72 -51.23 -24.63
CA ALA A 29 37.16 -52.61 -24.65
C ALA A 29 37.32 -53.16 -23.19
N GLY A 30 36.27 -53.68 -22.53
CA GLY A 30 36.44 -54.15 -21.13
C GLY A 30 35.23 -54.57 -20.29
N GLY A 31 34.31 -55.43 -20.80
CA GLY A 31 33.25 -56.10 -20.02
C GLY A 31 32.07 -55.21 -19.54
N GLY A 32 30.87 -55.74 -19.27
CA GLY A 32 30.32 -57.10 -19.40
C GLY A 32 29.03 -57.24 -18.58
N LEU A 33 28.01 -57.97 -19.10
CA LEU A 33 26.59 -58.09 -18.68
C LEU A 33 25.65 -57.12 -19.44
N ALA A 34 24.89 -57.56 -20.46
CA ALA A 34 23.61 -58.27 -20.37
C ALA A 34 22.50 -57.38 -19.76
N SER A 35 21.44 -56.95 -20.47
CA SER A 35 20.70 -57.65 -21.54
C SER A 35 20.13 -56.77 -22.67
N ALA A 36 19.80 -57.45 -23.77
CA ALA A 36 19.05 -57.04 -24.97
C ALA A 36 17.54 -56.80 -24.68
N VAL A 37 16.66 -56.26 -25.54
CA VAL A 37 16.76 -55.53 -26.83
C VAL A 37 15.43 -54.77 -27.07
N VAL A 38 15.49 -53.75 -27.96
CA VAL A 38 14.39 -53.04 -28.66
C VAL A 38 13.03 -53.77 -28.77
N GLY A 39 11.94 -53.05 -28.51
CA GLY A 39 10.58 -53.44 -28.94
C GLY A 39 9.56 -52.34 -28.65
N ALA A 40 9.18 -51.55 -29.66
CA ALA A 40 8.15 -50.51 -29.54
C ALA A 40 6.85 -50.91 -30.26
N VAL A 41 5.70 -50.49 -29.69
CA VAL A 41 4.32 -50.51 -30.26
C VAL A 41 3.78 -51.94 -30.52
N VAL A 42 2.71 -52.47 -29.88
CA VAL A 42 1.35 -51.96 -29.65
C VAL A 42 0.73 -52.71 -28.46
N ALA A 43 0.07 -51.99 -27.55
CA ALA A 43 -1.00 -52.53 -26.69
C ALA A 43 -2.12 -51.47 -26.50
N GLU A 44 -2.44 -50.76 -27.58
CA GLU A 44 -3.41 -49.65 -27.58
C GLU A 44 -4.86 -50.13 -27.66
N VAL A 45 -5.35 -50.75 -26.58
CA VAL A 45 -6.80 -50.96 -26.35
C VAL A 45 -7.20 -50.67 -24.89
N ALA A 46 -6.31 -50.85 -23.91
CA ALA A 46 -6.64 -50.61 -22.49
C ALA A 46 -6.59 -49.13 -22.04
N SER A 47 -5.88 -48.26 -22.78
CA SER A 47 -5.63 -46.87 -22.38
C SER A 47 -6.79 -45.91 -22.65
N ARG A 48 -7.73 -46.23 -23.56
CA ARG A 48 -8.85 -45.32 -23.91
C ARG A 48 -10.05 -45.36 -22.94
N LEU A 49 -9.99 -46.23 -21.92
CA LEU A 49 -10.94 -46.26 -20.79
C LEU A 49 -10.29 -45.85 -19.45
N THR A 50 -8.98 -45.61 -19.44
CA THR A 50 -8.23 -45.21 -18.25
C THR A 50 -7.58 -43.83 -18.37
N SER A 51 -7.50 -43.26 -19.58
CA SER A 51 -6.94 -41.91 -19.81
C SER A 51 -7.71 -40.79 -19.10
N SER A 52 -9.05 -40.87 -19.05
CA SER A 52 -9.87 -39.91 -18.28
C SER A 52 -9.56 -39.99 -16.78
N ASP A 53 -9.46 -41.21 -16.27
CA ASP A 53 -9.23 -41.49 -14.86
C ASP A 53 -7.83 -41.10 -14.40
N GLN A 54 -6.83 -41.29 -15.26
CA GLN A 54 -5.45 -40.89 -15.02
C GLN A 54 -5.31 -39.35 -15.11
N ALA A 55 -5.84 -38.72 -16.16
CA ALA A 55 -5.83 -37.26 -16.31
C ALA A 55 -6.56 -36.55 -15.15
N VAL A 56 -7.71 -37.07 -14.70
CA VAL A 56 -8.44 -36.51 -13.55
C VAL A 56 -7.68 -36.70 -12.22
N ARG A 57 -6.87 -37.75 -12.08
CA ARG A 57 -5.98 -37.92 -10.92
C ARG A 57 -4.80 -36.95 -10.98
N ASP A 58 -4.21 -36.77 -12.15
CA ASP A 58 -3.08 -35.87 -12.36
C ASP A 58 -3.52 -34.41 -12.17
N ASP A 59 -4.69 -34.00 -12.69
CA ASP A 59 -5.31 -32.69 -12.43
C ASP A 59 -5.59 -32.47 -10.94
N ARG A 60 -6.18 -33.46 -10.24
CA ARG A 60 -6.39 -33.37 -8.78
C ARG A 60 -5.08 -33.27 -8.00
N ALA A 61 -4.03 -33.97 -8.43
CA ALA A 61 -2.71 -33.88 -7.80
C ALA A 61 -2.07 -32.50 -8.03
N VAL A 62 -2.22 -31.94 -9.23
CA VAL A 62 -1.78 -30.57 -9.56
C VAL A 62 -2.54 -29.53 -8.74
N GLU A 63 -3.87 -29.63 -8.63
CA GLU A 63 -4.67 -28.69 -7.82
C GLU A 63 -4.38 -28.84 -6.32
N ALA A 64 -4.21 -30.06 -5.80
CA ALA A 64 -3.81 -30.28 -4.41
C ALA A 64 -2.40 -29.73 -4.12
N ALA A 65 -1.47 -29.84 -5.07
CA ALA A 65 -0.13 -29.25 -4.96
C ALA A 65 -0.17 -27.71 -5.00
N LYS A 66 -0.98 -27.12 -5.90
CA LYS A 66 -1.23 -25.66 -5.93
C LYS A 66 -1.82 -25.16 -4.62
N GLN A 67 -2.84 -25.84 -4.07
CA GLN A 67 -3.45 -25.51 -2.78
C GLN A 67 -2.43 -25.61 -1.64
N SER A 68 -1.62 -26.67 -1.60
CA SER A 68 -0.58 -26.87 -0.58
C SER A 68 0.51 -25.79 -0.65
N ALA A 69 0.88 -25.35 -1.86
CA ALA A 69 1.83 -24.24 -2.06
C ALA A 69 1.22 -22.87 -1.74
N ALA A 70 -0.08 -22.68 -2.00
CA ALA A 70 -0.81 -21.47 -1.64
C ALA A 70 -0.96 -21.31 -0.12
N GLN A 71 -1.21 -22.41 0.61
CA GLN A 71 -1.28 -22.42 2.08
C GLN A 71 -0.01 -21.88 2.76
N GLN A 72 1.15 -22.00 2.10
CA GLN A 72 2.45 -21.50 2.60
C GLN A 72 2.69 -20.01 2.31
N LYS A 73 1.88 -19.38 1.46
CA LYS A 73 1.96 -17.94 1.14
C LYS A 73 0.89 -17.15 1.90
N PRO A 74 1.09 -15.84 2.12
CA PRO A 74 0.01 -14.95 2.52
C PRO A 74 -1.14 -15.04 1.48
N PRO A 75 -2.41 -15.12 1.91
CA PRO A 75 -3.53 -15.23 0.98
C PRO A 75 -3.76 -13.94 0.17
N LEU A 76 -3.30 -12.80 0.69
CA LEU A 76 -3.29 -11.51 0.03
C LEU A 76 -1.88 -10.94 0.06
N SER A 77 -1.44 -10.34 -1.04
CA SER A 77 -0.35 -9.36 -1.02
C SER A 77 -0.94 -8.03 -0.60
N VAL A 78 -0.31 -7.33 0.33
CA VAL A 78 -0.77 -6.03 0.79
C VAL A 78 0.38 -5.04 0.79
N ASN A 79 0.11 -3.82 0.34
CA ASN A 79 0.95 -2.65 0.52
C ASN A 79 0.06 -1.50 1.03
N ALA A 80 0.55 -0.69 1.94
CA ALA A 80 -0.16 0.48 2.44
C ALA A 80 0.84 1.59 2.74
N TYR A 81 0.47 2.81 2.35
CA TYR A 81 1.33 3.98 2.48
C TYR A 81 0.49 5.24 2.65
N TYR A 82 1.08 6.26 3.28
CA TYR A 82 0.48 7.60 3.34
C TYR A 82 0.32 8.19 1.95
N TYR A 83 -0.82 8.84 1.70
CA TYR A 83 -1.02 9.56 0.44
C TYR A 83 -1.76 10.87 0.68
N ASP A 84 -1.24 11.93 0.06
CA ASP A 84 -1.79 13.26 0.17
C ASP A 84 -2.61 13.59 -1.06
N ARG A 85 -3.49 14.59 -0.95
CA ARG A 85 -4.19 15.16 -2.09
C ARG A 85 -4.01 16.67 -2.11
N SER A 86 -3.84 17.21 -3.31
CA SER A 86 -3.57 18.63 -3.55
C SER A 86 -4.73 19.58 -3.17
N ASP A 87 -5.91 19.02 -2.87
CA ASP A 87 -7.10 19.74 -2.43
C ASP A 87 -7.22 19.83 -0.88
N ASP A 88 -6.43 19.07 -0.13
CA ASP A 88 -6.49 19.05 1.33
C ASP A 88 -5.94 20.33 2.00
N ALA A 89 -6.46 20.64 3.18
CA ALA A 89 -5.83 21.60 4.10
C ALA A 89 -4.82 20.85 4.98
N SER A 90 -3.58 20.76 4.53
CA SER A 90 -2.52 19.99 5.21
C SER A 90 -2.03 20.67 6.49
N VAL A 91 -1.87 19.88 7.54
CA VAL A 91 -1.27 20.24 8.82
C VAL A 91 -0.17 19.23 9.15
N CYS A 92 1.08 19.65 9.09
CA CYS A 92 2.21 18.84 9.52
C CYS A 92 2.53 19.12 10.99
N LEU A 93 2.45 18.08 11.83
CA LEU A 93 2.59 18.14 13.29
C LEU A 93 3.86 17.46 13.78
N PHE A 94 4.60 18.16 14.65
CA PHE A 94 5.89 17.69 15.18
C PHE A 94 5.81 17.41 16.69
N PRO A 95 6.53 16.37 17.20
CA PRO A 95 6.59 16.07 18.62
C PRO A 95 7.34 17.12 19.44
N GLY A 96 8.27 17.85 18.81
CA GLY A 96 9.02 18.97 19.41
C GLY A 96 9.03 20.21 18.50
N PRO A 97 9.62 21.33 18.95
CA PRO A 97 9.89 22.50 18.11
C PRO A 97 10.69 22.15 16.85
N LEU A 98 10.62 22.96 15.80
CA LEU A 98 11.44 22.75 14.61
C LEU A 98 12.92 22.93 14.93
N THR A 99 13.76 22.08 14.35
CA THR A 99 15.21 22.30 14.36
C THR A 99 15.56 23.60 13.63
N GLY A 100 16.76 24.15 13.90
CA GLY A 100 17.24 25.35 13.19
C GLY A 100 17.22 25.19 11.66
N GLU A 101 17.57 23.99 11.17
CA GLU A 101 17.53 23.66 9.75
C GLU A 101 16.10 23.58 9.19
N GLN A 102 15.19 22.85 9.85
CA GLN A 102 13.79 22.77 9.43
C GLN A 102 13.13 24.16 9.40
N ARG A 103 13.36 24.98 10.43
CA ARG A 103 12.85 26.35 10.51
C ARG A 103 13.39 27.23 9.38
N HIS A 104 14.68 27.13 9.06
CA HIS A 104 15.31 27.88 7.97
C HIS A 104 14.76 27.44 6.60
N ARG A 105 14.70 26.14 6.32
CA ARG A 105 14.08 25.59 5.09
C ARG A 105 12.63 26.06 4.94
N LEU A 106 11.83 26.00 6.00
CA LEU A 106 10.42 26.42 5.99
C LEU A 106 10.27 27.92 5.69
N LEU A 107 11.07 28.79 6.32
CA LEU A 107 10.87 30.24 6.21
C LEU A 107 11.46 30.84 4.92
N ASP A 108 12.49 30.22 4.35
CA ASP A 108 13.20 30.73 3.17
C ASP A 108 12.65 30.19 1.83
N LEU A 109 11.90 29.08 1.84
CA LEU A 109 11.30 28.50 0.64
C LEU A 109 9.95 29.15 0.28
N PRO A 110 9.59 29.20 -1.02
CA PRO A 110 8.25 29.57 -1.44
C PRO A 110 7.22 28.57 -0.90
N ARG A 111 5.98 29.02 -0.72
CA ARG A 111 4.86 28.14 -0.39
C ARG A 111 4.62 27.18 -1.56
N THR A 112 4.96 25.90 -1.39
CA THR A 112 4.58 24.81 -2.29
C THR A 112 4.04 23.63 -1.50
N PRO A 113 3.11 22.82 -2.05
CA PRO A 113 2.62 21.60 -1.38
C PRO A 113 3.76 20.63 -1.01
N THR A 114 4.80 20.55 -1.84
CA THR A 114 5.98 19.73 -1.54
C THR A 114 6.74 20.21 -0.31
N THR A 115 6.73 21.51 0.01
CA THR A 115 7.48 22.02 1.18
C THR A 115 7.00 21.42 2.50
N VAL A 116 5.69 21.19 2.64
CA VAL A 116 5.09 20.57 3.84
C VAL A 116 5.43 19.08 3.90
N ALA A 117 5.27 18.36 2.79
CA ALA A 117 5.59 16.94 2.68
C ALA A 117 7.10 16.67 2.86
N ASP A 118 7.97 17.49 2.26
CA ASP A 118 9.43 17.42 2.41
C ASP A 118 9.84 17.64 3.87
N LEU A 119 9.20 18.58 4.58
CA LEU A 119 9.42 18.77 6.01
C LEU A 119 8.91 17.59 6.84
N ALA A 120 7.77 17.01 6.50
CA ALA A 120 7.24 15.81 7.16
C ALA A 120 8.21 14.63 7.03
N ALA A 121 8.80 14.44 5.83
CA ALA A 121 9.78 13.41 5.54
C ALA A 121 11.11 13.55 6.30
N THR A 122 11.41 14.69 6.94
CA THR A 122 12.66 14.89 7.71
C THR A 122 12.66 14.29 9.12
N GLY A 123 11.60 13.64 9.60
CA GLY A 123 11.65 12.96 10.91
C GLY A 123 10.33 12.44 11.46
N ASP A 124 10.11 12.65 12.76
CA ASP A 124 8.94 12.14 13.51
C ASP A 124 7.68 13.00 13.38
N ALA A 125 7.58 13.76 12.30
CA ALA A 125 6.38 14.49 11.99
C ALA A 125 5.24 13.54 11.56
N VAL A 126 4.01 14.02 11.70
CA VAL A 126 2.81 13.37 11.16
C VAL A 126 2.12 14.41 10.29
N ASP A 127 2.04 14.17 8.99
CA ASP A 127 1.18 14.96 8.11
C ASP A 127 -0.27 14.54 8.29
N THR A 128 -1.18 15.50 8.22
CA THR A 128 -2.60 15.31 8.53
C THR A 128 -3.45 16.30 7.75
N VAL A 129 -4.74 15.98 7.56
CA VAL A 129 -5.71 16.87 6.95
C VAL A 129 -6.56 17.52 8.05
N TYR A 130 -6.69 18.84 8.01
CA TYR A 130 -7.67 19.57 8.81
C TYR A 130 -8.99 19.71 8.02
N PRO A 131 -10.06 18.96 8.37
CA PRO A 131 -11.33 19.03 7.64
C PRO A 131 -12.08 20.34 7.82
N GLY A 132 -11.75 21.09 8.87
CA GLY A 132 -12.59 22.18 9.36
C GLY A 132 -13.93 21.69 9.94
N GLY A 133 -14.69 22.65 10.49
CA GLY A 133 -16.05 22.43 11.00
C GLY A 133 -16.17 22.49 12.52
N PRO A 134 -17.28 23.03 13.05
CA PRO A 134 -17.43 23.34 14.48
C PRO A 134 -17.72 22.12 15.37
N ARG A 135 -18.06 20.96 14.78
CA ARG A 135 -18.50 19.76 15.50
C ARG A 135 -17.36 19.03 16.22
N HIS A 136 -16.18 19.03 15.62
CA HIS A 136 -14.99 18.31 16.08
C HIS A 136 -13.74 19.20 15.89
N PRO A 137 -13.59 20.28 16.68
CA PRO A 137 -12.62 21.34 16.42
C PRO A 137 -11.16 20.92 16.66
N TYR A 138 -10.90 19.74 17.22
CA TYR A 138 -9.55 19.20 17.39
C TYR A 138 -9.27 18.03 16.43
N ARG A 139 -10.25 17.58 15.66
CA ARG A 139 -10.11 16.40 14.81
C ARG A 139 -9.26 16.70 13.59
N LEU A 140 -8.32 15.80 13.36
CA LEU A 140 -7.54 15.72 12.14
C LEU A 140 -7.72 14.33 11.52
N PHE A 141 -7.44 14.25 10.23
CA PHE A 141 -7.42 12.99 9.50
C PHE A 141 -6.00 12.63 9.09
N THR A 142 -5.75 11.34 8.89
CA THR A 142 -4.60 10.84 8.15
C THR A 142 -5.08 9.95 7.02
N ARG A 143 -4.44 10.05 5.86
CA ARG A 143 -4.87 9.40 4.61
C ARG A 143 -3.91 8.29 4.23
N ILE A 144 -4.44 7.08 4.07
CA ILE A 144 -3.68 5.88 3.73
C ILE A 144 -4.28 5.23 2.50
N ARG A 145 -3.42 4.86 1.54
CA ARG A 145 -3.82 4.10 0.36
C ARG A 145 -3.44 2.65 0.56
N LEU A 146 -4.46 1.82 0.74
CA LEU A 146 -4.35 0.38 0.88
C LEU A 146 -4.45 -0.26 -0.51
N SER A 147 -3.40 -0.95 -0.96
CA SER A 147 -3.39 -1.76 -2.18
C SER A 147 -3.29 -3.23 -1.83
N VAL A 148 -4.26 -4.01 -2.28
CA VAL A 148 -4.43 -5.43 -1.96
C VAL A 148 -4.48 -6.23 -3.26
N VAL A 149 -3.83 -7.38 -3.33
CA VAL A 149 -3.92 -8.31 -4.47
C VAL A 149 -4.19 -9.72 -3.96
N GLY A 150 -5.21 -10.38 -4.52
CA GLY A 150 -5.50 -11.79 -4.23
C GLY A 150 -4.35 -12.71 -4.63
N GLN A 151 -3.75 -13.43 -3.68
CA GLN A 151 -2.71 -14.44 -3.94
C GLN A 151 -3.17 -15.88 -3.66
N TRP A 152 -4.37 -16.05 -3.10
CA TRP A 152 -4.99 -17.35 -2.84
C TRP A 152 -5.44 -18.06 -4.13
N THR A 153 -5.58 -19.38 -4.07
CA THR A 153 -6.08 -20.20 -5.19
C THR A 153 -7.60 -20.11 -5.40
N GLY A 154 -8.33 -19.57 -4.42
CA GLY A 154 -9.77 -19.32 -4.49
C GLY A 154 -10.12 -17.88 -4.09
N PRO A 155 -11.41 -17.52 -4.09
CA PRO A 155 -11.84 -16.19 -3.62
C PRO A 155 -11.49 -16.00 -2.14
N VAL A 156 -11.04 -14.78 -1.81
CA VAL A 156 -10.83 -14.32 -0.43
C VAL A 156 -11.95 -13.36 -0.06
N PHE A 157 -12.71 -13.68 0.99
CA PHE A 157 -13.78 -12.81 1.49
C PHE A 157 -13.25 -11.96 2.65
N VAL A 158 -13.30 -10.64 2.53
CA VAL A 158 -12.97 -9.73 3.63
C VAL A 158 -14.24 -9.51 4.46
N THR A 159 -14.26 -10.09 5.66
CA THR A 159 -15.44 -10.14 6.55
C THR A 159 -15.50 -8.96 7.52
N GLN A 160 -14.36 -8.35 7.83
CA GLN A 160 -14.27 -7.11 8.59
C GLN A 160 -12.95 -6.40 8.25
N ILE A 161 -12.95 -5.07 8.39
CA ILE A 161 -11.76 -4.23 8.31
C ILE A 161 -11.73 -3.37 9.57
N ARG A 162 -10.60 -3.34 10.29
CA ARG A 162 -10.45 -2.61 11.56
C ARG A 162 -9.15 -1.81 11.60
N ALA A 163 -9.12 -0.76 12.42
CA ALA A 163 -7.88 -0.14 12.89
C ALA A 163 -7.60 -0.59 14.34
N ARG A 164 -6.50 -1.33 14.55
CA ARG A 164 -6.03 -1.68 15.90
C ARG A 164 -5.00 -0.68 16.38
N VAL A 165 -5.40 0.18 17.32
CA VAL A 165 -4.50 1.09 18.04
C VAL A 165 -3.60 0.27 18.97
N GLN A 166 -2.29 0.32 18.73
CA GLN A 166 -1.28 -0.36 19.54
C GLN A 166 -0.80 0.49 20.71
N ARG A 167 -0.68 1.81 20.50
CA ARG A 167 -0.25 2.77 21.51
C ARG A 167 -1.05 4.07 21.36
N ARG A 168 -1.37 4.69 22.48
CA ARG A 168 -2.06 5.99 22.54
C ARG A 168 -1.33 6.92 23.52
N SER A 169 -1.19 8.19 23.17
CA SER A 169 -0.65 9.24 24.03
C SER A 169 -1.36 10.58 23.80
N ALA A 170 -0.92 11.63 24.52
CA ALA A 170 -1.35 12.99 24.24
C ALA A 170 -0.99 13.39 22.78
N PRO A 171 -1.78 14.28 22.14
CA PRO A 171 -1.51 14.80 20.81
C PRO A 171 -0.14 15.49 20.70
N LEU A 172 0.42 15.51 19.49
CA LEU A 172 1.69 16.19 19.22
C LEU A 172 1.53 17.70 19.43
N SER A 173 2.43 18.30 20.21
CA SER A 173 2.34 19.69 20.72
C SER A 173 3.67 20.48 20.60
N GLY A 174 4.55 20.02 19.71
CA GLY A 174 5.81 20.68 19.38
C GLY A 174 5.58 21.89 18.47
N ALA A 175 5.83 21.69 17.18
CA ALA A 175 5.47 22.64 16.13
C ALA A 175 4.22 22.15 15.35
N TYR A 176 3.46 23.09 14.79
CA TYR A 176 2.64 22.82 13.61
C TYR A 176 2.99 23.73 12.44
N VAL A 177 2.80 23.20 11.25
CA VAL A 177 2.91 23.91 9.97
C VAL A 177 1.58 23.71 9.24
N TYR A 178 0.80 24.79 9.05
CA TYR A 178 -0.54 24.72 8.45
C TYR A 178 -0.58 25.39 7.07
N GLU A 179 -1.04 24.61 6.09
CA GLU A 179 -1.38 25.06 4.75
C GLU A 179 -2.90 24.94 4.51
N GLY A 180 -3.56 26.05 4.20
CA GLY A 180 -4.98 26.05 3.84
C GLY A 180 -5.25 25.40 2.48
N SER A 181 -6.40 24.72 2.38
CA SER A 181 -6.88 23.99 1.19
C SER A 181 -6.89 24.83 -0.09
N GLN A 182 -6.71 24.15 -1.23
CA GLN A 182 -6.81 24.71 -2.59
C GLN A 182 -8.09 24.28 -3.33
N GLY A 183 -9.00 23.52 -2.72
CA GLY A 183 -10.21 23.03 -3.39
C GLY A 183 -11.00 21.96 -2.63
N GLY A 184 -12.13 21.53 -3.19
CA GLY A 184 -12.95 20.44 -2.67
C GLY A 184 -12.67 19.12 -3.39
N GLY A 185 -12.68 18.02 -2.64
CA GLY A 185 -12.27 16.70 -3.13
C GLY A 185 -13.31 15.60 -2.92
N GLU A 186 -13.34 14.61 -3.82
CA GLU A 186 -14.18 13.41 -3.65
C GLU A 186 -13.91 12.67 -2.32
N PRO A 187 -14.95 12.16 -1.62
CA PRO A 187 -14.78 11.43 -0.36
C PRO A 187 -14.03 10.11 -0.52
N LEU A 188 -13.39 9.66 0.56
CA LEU A 188 -12.68 8.39 0.59
C LEU A 188 -13.67 7.23 0.81
N LYS A 189 -13.28 6.01 0.43
CA LYS A 189 -14.22 4.87 0.45
C LYS A 189 -14.56 4.42 1.87
N ILE A 190 -13.56 4.40 2.76
CA ILE A 190 -13.73 4.01 4.16
C ILE A 190 -12.96 4.91 5.11
N GLY A 191 -13.36 4.92 6.38
CA GLY A 191 -12.60 5.54 7.44
C GLY A 191 -12.78 4.88 8.81
N PHE A 192 -11.88 5.23 9.72
CA PHE A 192 -11.74 4.69 11.07
C PHE A 192 -11.79 5.81 12.09
N ASP A 193 -12.63 5.70 13.12
CA ASP A 193 -12.50 6.56 14.30
C ASP A 193 -11.54 5.90 15.29
N LEU A 194 -10.29 6.38 15.33
CA LEU A 194 -9.24 5.82 16.19
C LEU A 194 -9.49 6.08 17.68
N ASP A 195 -10.54 6.82 18.04
CA ASP A 195 -10.98 7.01 19.42
C ASP A 195 -12.06 6.00 19.86
N GLU A 196 -12.69 5.27 18.93
CA GLU A 196 -13.57 4.14 19.26
C GLU A 196 -12.77 2.95 19.85
N PRO A 197 -13.35 2.16 20.79
CA PRO A 197 -12.68 0.97 21.32
C PRO A 197 -12.51 -0.17 20.31
N ASP A 198 -13.45 -0.28 19.35
CA ASP A 198 -13.40 -1.21 18.22
C ASP A 198 -13.56 -0.37 16.94
N SER A 199 -12.44 0.07 16.38
CA SER A 199 -12.40 1.00 15.26
C SER A 199 -12.64 0.29 13.93
N ILE A 200 -13.88 -0.07 13.66
CA ILE A 200 -14.29 -0.73 12.41
C ILE A 200 -14.30 0.25 11.23
N ALA A 201 -14.07 -0.25 10.02
CA ALA A 201 -14.21 0.53 8.80
C ALA A 201 -15.67 0.98 8.62
N ARG A 202 -15.86 2.29 8.43
CA ARG A 202 -17.15 2.93 8.17
C ARG A 202 -17.14 3.62 6.81
N VAL A 203 -18.30 3.74 6.17
CA VAL A 203 -18.45 4.57 4.96
C VAL A 203 -18.17 6.04 5.30
N VAL A 204 -17.38 6.74 4.49
CA VAL A 204 -17.19 8.20 4.63
C VAL A 204 -18.21 8.93 3.76
N THR A 205 -18.84 9.96 4.32
CA THR A 205 -19.83 10.80 3.61
C THR A 205 -19.17 11.95 2.85
N GLU A 206 -19.93 12.65 2.00
CA GLU A 206 -19.49 13.91 1.34
C GLU A 206 -19.00 15.01 2.28
N LYS A 207 -19.37 14.93 3.57
CA LYS A 207 -18.94 15.87 4.62
C LYS A 207 -17.74 15.38 5.42
N LEU A 208 -17.09 14.32 4.95
CA LEU A 208 -15.99 13.61 5.62
C LEU A 208 -16.37 13.05 7.02
N GLU A 209 -17.67 12.92 7.30
CA GLU A 209 -18.21 12.28 8.50
C GLU A 209 -18.33 10.76 8.29
N LEU A 210 -18.03 9.97 9.32
CA LEU A 210 -18.16 8.51 9.29
C LEU A 210 -19.61 8.08 9.52
N GLY A 211 -20.09 7.15 8.69
CA GLY A 211 -21.44 6.60 8.74
C GLY A 211 -21.51 5.20 9.37
N ALA A 212 -22.33 4.34 8.75
CA ALA A 212 -22.48 2.94 9.09
C ALA A 212 -21.21 2.12 8.78
N ALA A 213 -21.11 0.93 9.35
CA ALA A 213 -20.03 -0.01 9.06
C ALA A 213 -20.01 -0.35 7.56
N TYR A 214 -18.81 -0.44 6.99
CA TYR A 214 -18.63 -0.66 5.55
C TYR A 214 -19.19 -2.01 5.11
N VAL A 215 -18.86 -3.07 5.85
CA VAL A 215 -19.22 -4.47 5.52
C VAL A 215 -20.70 -4.80 5.65
N ASP A 216 -21.48 -3.99 6.39
CA ASP A 216 -22.93 -4.16 6.51
C ASP A 216 -23.67 -3.85 5.18
N GLY A 217 -23.07 -3.00 4.34
CA GLY A 217 -23.61 -2.60 3.03
C GLY A 217 -22.80 -3.06 1.82
N HIS A 218 -21.60 -3.62 2.03
CA HIS A 218 -20.65 -3.95 0.96
C HIS A 218 -20.00 -5.32 1.19
N SER A 219 -20.12 -6.21 0.22
CA SER A 219 -19.34 -7.44 0.17
C SER A 219 -18.01 -7.19 -0.54
N LEU A 220 -16.87 -7.39 0.15
CA LEU A 220 -15.55 -7.29 -0.46
C LEU A 220 -14.96 -8.68 -0.67
N THR A 221 -14.83 -9.07 -1.95
CA THR A 221 -14.27 -10.36 -2.37
C THR A 221 -13.12 -10.11 -3.33
N LEU A 222 -12.04 -10.87 -3.20
CA LEU A 222 -10.87 -10.79 -4.08
C LEU A 222 -10.65 -12.12 -4.78
N SER A 223 -10.71 -12.12 -6.10
CA SER A 223 -10.35 -13.25 -6.95
C SER A 223 -8.82 -13.42 -7.03
N PRO A 224 -8.32 -14.61 -7.43
CA PRO A 224 -6.89 -14.80 -7.66
C PRO A 224 -6.34 -13.80 -8.68
N GLY A 225 -5.33 -13.02 -8.29
CA GLY A 225 -4.72 -11.96 -9.10
C GLY A 225 -5.52 -10.66 -9.19
N GLU A 226 -6.69 -10.54 -8.55
CA GLU A 226 -7.52 -9.33 -8.57
C GLU A 226 -6.90 -8.22 -7.70
N PRO A 227 -6.60 -7.03 -8.27
CA PRO A 227 -6.13 -5.88 -7.52
C PRO A 227 -7.29 -5.04 -7.00
N LEU A 228 -7.15 -4.57 -5.76
CA LEU A 228 -8.06 -3.64 -5.10
C LEU A 228 -7.26 -2.49 -4.49
N THR A 229 -7.68 -1.27 -4.78
CA THR A 229 -7.21 -0.08 -4.07
C THR A 229 -8.35 0.55 -3.27
N VAL A 230 -8.09 0.74 -1.98
CA VAL A 230 -8.98 1.37 -1.01
C VAL A 230 -8.28 2.57 -0.40
N ASP A 231 -8.89 3.74 -0.54
CA ASP A 231 -8.48 4.95 0.15
C ASP A 231 -9.15 5.01 1.52
N VAL A 232 -8.33 5.23 2.56
CA VAL A 232 -8.67 5.12 3.97
C VAL A 232 -8.48 6.46 4.66
N GLN A 233 -9.50 6.92 5.40
CA GLN A 233 -9.44 8.07 6.31
C GLN A 233 -9.36 7.61 7.78
N ALA A 234 -8.23 7.73 8.45
CA ALA A 234 -8.18 7.54 9.90
C ALA A 234 -8.36 8.88 10.61
N GLN A 235 -9.15 8.95 11.69
CA GLN A 235 -9.40 10.19 12.42
C GLN A 235 -9.24 10.02 13.94
N THR A 236 -8.82 11.09 14.63
CA THR A 236 -8.89 11.20 16.10
C THR A 236 -9.11 12.66 16.50
N ASP A 237 -9.86 12.88 17.57
CA ASP A 237 -10.27 14.19 18.11
C ASP A 237 -9.59 14.51 19.46
N ARG A 238 -8.72 13.62 19.98
CA ARG A 238 -8.14 13.75 21.33
C ARG A 238 -6.76 13.10 21.56
N SER A 239 -6.21 12.34 20.63
CA SER A 239 -5.05 11.47 20.88
C SER A 239 -3.95 11.62 19.82
N TYR A 240 -2.72 11.24 20.16
CA TYR A 240 -1.79 10.62 19.21
C TYR A 240 -1.95 9.09 19.32
N CYS A 241 -1.98 8.40 18.19
CA CYS A 241 -2.17 6.96 18.06
C CYS A 241 -1.11 6.36 17.14
N GLU A 242 -0.47 5.27 17.58
CA GLU A 242 0.24 4.32 16.71
C GLU A 242 -0.67 3.11 16.51
N TRP A 243 -0.94 2.75 15.26
CA TRP A 243 -1.99 1.81 14.90
C TRP A 243 -1.69 1.03 13.61
N VAL A 244 -2.45 -0.03 13.36
CA VAL A 244 -2.34 -0.89 12.16
C VAL A 244 -3.73 -1.22 11.63
N ILE A 245 -3.82 -1.52 10.33
CA ILE A 245 -5.06 -2.03 9.72
C ILE A 245 -5.09 -3.55 9.92
N GLU A 246 -6.25 -4.10 10.30
CA GLU A 246 -6.47 -5.54 10.36
C GLU A 246 -7.63 -5.93 9.43
N LEU A 247 -7.38 -6.95 8.61
CA LEU A 247 -8.33 -7.53 7.68
C LEU A 247 -8.73 -8.92 8.20
N ASP A 248 -9.96 -9.07 8.69
CA ASP A 248 -10.54 -10.36 9.06
C ASP A 248 -10.99 -11.06 7.77
N VAL A 249 -10.25 -12.05 7.29
CA VAL A 249 -10.50 -12.74 6.01
C VAL A 249 -10.97 -14.18 6.19
N ASP A 250 -11.86 -14.63 5.30
CA ASP A 250 -12.28 -16.03 5.16
C ASP A 250 -11.78 -16.58 3.81
N LEU A 251 -11.13 -17.74 3.86
CA LEU A 251 -10.46 -18.42 2.75
C LEU A 251 -11.21 -19.67 2.28
N GLY A 252 -12.54 -19.71 2.47
CA GLY A 252 -13.37 -20.90 2.23
C GLY A 252 -13.56 -21.73 3.49
N GLY A 253 -13.78 -21.07 4.64
CA GLY A 253 -13.98 -21.66 5.96
C GLY A 253 -12.77 -21.57 6.89
N GLU A 254 -11.58 -21.26 6.37
CA GLU A 254 -10.41 -20.90 7.19
C GLU A 254 -10.38 -19.38 7.41
N ARG A 255 -10.49 -18.95 8.68
CA ARG A 255 -10.39 -17.54 9.04
C ARG A 255 -8.96 -17.15 9.40
N ARG A 256 -8.49 -16.03 8.87
CA ARG A 256 -7.20 -15.41 9.22
C ARG A 256 -7.39 -13.92 9.49
N VAL A 257 -6.51 -13.36 10.30
CA VAL A 257 -6.36 -11.90 10.46
C VAL A 257 -5.06 -11.52 9.75
N LEU A 258 -5.14 -10.54 8.85
CA LEU A 258 -3.96 -9.98 8.19
C LEU A 258 -3.72 -8.58 8.74
N THR A 259 -2.59 -8.39 9.42
CA THR A 259 -2.16 -7.06 9.87
C THR A 259 -1.40 -6.36 8.74
N VAL A 260 -1.67 -5.07 8.57
CA VAL A 260 -1.08 -4.19 7.56
C VAL A 260 -0.55 -2.95 8.27
N ASP A 261 0.69 -2.59 7.97
CA ASP A 261 1.45 -1.51 8.60
C ASP A 261 2.19 -0.66 7.54
N ASP A 262 2.91 0.35 8.00
CA ASP A 262 3.73 1.30 7.21
C ASP A 262 5.16 0.75 7.10
N ASP A 263 5.39 -0.17 6.16
CA ASP A 263 6.68 -0.86 5.91
C ASP A 263 7.37 -1.37 7.19
N GLY A 264 6.62 -2.10 8.04
CA GLY A 264 7.08 -2.65 9.31
C GLY A 264 7.02 -1.69 10.51
N ARG A 265 6.34 -0.54 10.37
CA ARG A 265 6.08 0.43 11.45
C ARG A 265 4.58 0.67 11.58
N PRO A 266 4.03 0.90 12.79
CA PRO A 266 2.63 1.30 12.91
C PRO A 266 2.40 2.66 12.25
N PHE A 267 1.24 2.81 11.59
CA PHE A 267 0.74 4.12 11.17
C PHE A 267 0.61 5.04 12.39
N ARG A 268 0.95 6.31 12.19
CA ARG A 268 0.80 7.40 13.14
C ARG A 268 -0.35 8.32 12.71
N SER A 269 -1.17 8.70 13.68
CA SER A 269 -2.21 9.73 13.53
C SER A 269 -2.27 10.56 14.81
N THR A 270 -2.56 11.85 14.72
CA THR A 270 -2.73 12.72 15.89
C THR A 270 -3.86 13.72 15.67
N SER A 271 -4.56 14.10 16.74
CA SER A 271 -5.47 15.24 16.74
C SER A 271 -4.67 16.54 16.86
N LEU A 272 -5.35 17.69 16.76
CA LEU A 272 -4.78 18.97 17.19
C LEU A 272 -4.54 18.96 18.71
N ALA A 273 -3.42 19.54 19.13
CA ALA A 273 -3.18 19.88 20.53
C ALA A 273 -3.90 21.18 20.91
N ARG A 274 -4.19 21.35 22.20
CA ARG A 274 -4.75 22.61 22.75
C ARG A 274 -3.75 23.77 22.74
N HIS A 275 -2.45 23.47 22.68
CA HIS A 275 -1.36 24.43 22.67
C HIS A 275 -0.14 23.81 21.99
N TYR A 276 0.62 24.63 21.29
CA TYR A 276 1.85 24.30 20.59
C TYR A 276 2.98 25.24 21.00
N GLN A 277 4.21 24.73 21.01
CA GLN A 277 5.41 25.51 21.31
C GLN A 277 5.79 26.43 20.13
N GLU A 278 5.57 25.97 18.90
CA GLU A 278 5.76 26.77 17.69
C GLU A 278 4.58 26.60 16.72
N ARG A 279 4.29 27.67 15.97
CA ARG A 279 3.15 27.76 15.06
C ARG A 279 3.60 28.43 13.78
N TYR A 280 3.35 27.79 12.64
CA TYR A 280 3.73 28.31 11.32
C TYR A 280 2.55 28.24 10.35
N TYR A 281 2.41 29.30 9.55
CA TYR A 281 1.32 29.50 8.62
C TYR A 281 1.81 29.89 7.23
N ALA A 282 1.15 29.36 6.20
CA ALA A 282 1.24 29.89 4.86
C ALA A 282 0.74 31.35 4.81
N LYS A 283 1.52 32.26 4.24
CA LYS A 283 1.12 33.67 4.03
C LYS A 283 0.35 33.83 2.72
N ILE A 284 -0.67 34.69 2.72
CA ILE A 284 -1.40 35.08 1.50
C ILE A 284 -0.47 35.69 0.44
N THR A 285 0.55 36.44 0.88
CA THR A 285 1.58 37.04 0.02
C THR A 285 2.64 36.05 -0.48
N GLY A 286 2.50 34.75 -0.19
CA GLY A 286 3.49 33.72 -0.45
C GLY A 286 4.53 33.54 0.69
N GLY A 287 5.11 32.34 0.73
CA GLY A 287 6.05 31.92 1.78
C GLY A 287 5.37 31.67 3.13
N TRP A 288 6.18 31.54 4.18
CA TRP A 288 5.75 31.11 5.51
C TRP A 288 5.96 32.17 6.59
N GLY A 289 5.16 32.14 7.64
CA GLY A 289 5.26 33.02 8.80
C GLY A 289 5.17 32.26 10.13
N ALA A 290 5.99 32.65 11.09
CA ALA A 290 5.92 32.14 12.47
C ALA A 290 4.95 33.00 13.30
N ASP A 291 4.19 32.37 14.20
CA ASP A 291 3.13 32.99 15.00
C ASP A 291 3.29 32.71 16.52
N GLY A 292 4.49 32.28 16.94
CA GLY A 292 4.83 32.01 18.34
C GLY A 292 4.05 30.84 18.98
N PRO A 293 4.24 30.55 20.28
CA PRO A 293 3.47 29.54 20.99
C PRO A 293 2.00 29.94 21.15
N GLY A 294 1.09 28.97 21.18
CA GLY A 294 -0.35 29.26 21.28
C GLY A 294 -1.26 28.07 20.93
N PRO A 295 -2.58 28.25 20.99
CA PRO A 295 -3.53 27.27 20.44
C PRO A 295 -3.42 27.18 18.91
N PHE A 296 -4.06 26.17 18.31
CA PHE A 296 -4.38 26.22 16.89
C PHE A 296 -5.41 27.32 16.60
N GLU A 297 -5.20 28.10 15.55
CA GLU A 297 -6.22 28.98 14.98
C GLU A 297 -6.42 28.60 13.51
N GLY A 298 -7.62 28.13 13.15
CA GLY A 298 -7.94 27.86 11.76
C GLY A 298 -8.05 29.16 10.99
N ARG A 299 -6.96 29.57 10.31
CA ARG A 299 -6.94 30.74 9.43
C ARG A 299 -7.47 30.35 8.05
N SER A 300 -8.43 31.12 7.55
CA SER A 300 -9.02 31.04 6.21
C SER A 300 -8.21 31.81 5.19
#